data_AF-A0A1Z9AJ29-F1
#
_entry.id   AF-A0A1Z9AJ29-F1
#
_cell.length_a   1.000
_cell.length_b   1.000
_cell.length_c   1.000
_cell.angle_alpha   90.00
_cell.angle_beta   90.00
_cell.angle_gamma   90.00
#
_symmetry.space_group_name_H-M   'P 1'
#
loop_
_entity.id
_entity.type
_entity.pdbx_description
1 polymer ?
#
loop_
_entity_poly.entity_id
_entity_poly.type
_entity_poly.pdbx_seq_one_letter_code
_entity_poly.pdbx_strand_id
1 'polypeptide(L)'
;MAKAVHILGNGHSSKLYLNHKDLKGMKVVCNLPPFAVERVAFSCMVDFKMMKALTEGSLQNPYTWVLGYRPKVWMENNPGFHMKNAAKIKEFYTVLPEYTGGGGEGYTNFNCGHFATHYVANKIQPDRIHLWGFDSIMDFDIRSRTDFYLNSDRGGMNTERLSGTWRKVFNGIFKEFKDTQFIIHHTHNNIKIAKPENVEISVEKV
;
A
#
# COMPACT_ATOMS: atom_id res chain seq x y z
N MET A 1 5.34 -13.47 21.55
CA MET A 1 6.05 -12.51 20.66
C MET A 1 4.98 -11.70 19.95
N ALA A 2 5.14 -10.38 19.88
CA ALA A 2 4.20 -9.53 19.16
C ALA A 2 4.19 -9.88 17.65
N LYS A 3 3.02 -10.03 17.05
CA LYS A 3 2.84 -10.33 15.63
C LYS A 3 3.09 -9.05 14.83
N ALA A 4 4.18 -9.00 14.07
CA ALA A 4 4.53 -7.87 13.22
C ALA A 4 4.22 -8.15 11.74
N VAL A 5 3.76 -7.12 11.03
CA VAL A 5 3.60 -7.13 9.56
C VAL A 5 4.39 -5.96 8.97
N HIS A 6 5.20 -6.23 7.95
CA HIS A 6 5.94 -5.23 7.18
C HIS A 6 5.23 -5.00 5.85
N ILE A 7 4.77 -3.78 5.63
CA ILE A 7 4.14 -3.36 4.38
C ILE A 7 5.15 -2.50 3.63
N LEU A 8 5.53 -2.95 2.43
CA LEU A 8 6.43 -2.22 1.55
C LEU A 8 5.61 -1.48 0.49
N GLY A 9 5.60 -0.16 0.61
CA GLY A 9 5.15 0.76 -0.42
C GLY A 9 6.22 0.97 -1.49
N ASN A 10 5.89 1.83 -2.47
CA ASN A 10 6.73 2.12 -3.62
C ASN A 10 7.40 3.50 -3.55
N GLY A 11 7.34 4.20 -2.42
CA GLY A 11 8.02 5.47 -2.23
C GLY A 11 9.54 5.36 -2.28
N HIS A 12 10.23 6.50 -2.39
CA HIS A 12 11.68 6.61 -2.34
C HIS A 12 12.28 6.00 -1.07
N SER A 13 11.67 6.20 0.10
CA SER A 13 12.21 5.68 1.37
C SER A 13 12.05 4.16 1.52
N SER A 14 11.38 3.46 0.58
CA SER A 14 11.27 1.99 0.61
C SER A 14 12.63 1.30 0.68
N LYS A 15 13.69 1.88 0.11
CA LYS A 15 15.07 1.36 0.17
C LYS A 15 15.60 1.20 1.59
N LEU A 16 15.08 1.96 2.57
CA LEU A 16 15.48 1.84 3.97
C LEU A 16 15.21 0.43 4.51
N TYR A 17 14.23 -0.28 3.95
CA TYR A 17 13.98 -1.69 4.25
C TYR A 17 15.22 -2.58 4.05
N LEU A 18 16.06 -2.27 3.06
CA LEU A 18 17.26 -3.05 2.73
C LEU A 18 18.35 -2.96 3.79
N ASN A 19 18.29 -1.98 4.69
CA ASN A 19 19.21 -1.86 5.82
C ASN A 19 18.94 -2.91 6.90
N HIS A 20 17.82 -3.64 6.80
CA HIS A 20 17.37 -4.60 7.79
C HIS A 20 17.42 -6.03 7.24
N LYS A 21 18.40 -6.82 7.68
CA LYS A 21 18.66 -8.16 7.15
C LYS A 21 17.74 -9.25 7.71
N ASP A 22 17.21 -9.07 8.93
CA ASP A 22 16.50 -10.12 9.68
C ASP A 22 15.14 -9.66 10.24
N LEU A 23 14.34 -9.00 9.41
CA LEU A 23 12.98 -8.60 9.79
C LEU A 23 12.10 -9.83 10.02
N LYS A 24 11.70 -10.02 11.28
CA LYS A 24 10.74 -11.04 11.71
C LYS A 24 9.32 -10.51 11.51
N GLY A 25 8.49 -11.29 10.84
CA GLY A 25 7.09 -10.93 10.62
C GLY A 25 6.62 -11.28 9.21
N MET A 26 5.34 -11.06 8.96
CA MET A 26 4.76 -11.23 7.63
C MET A 26 5.18 -10.06 6.73
N LYS A 27 5.49 -10.32 5.46
CA LYS A 27 5.84 -9.30 4.49
C LYS A 27 4.73 -9.15 3.45
N VAL A 28 4.26 -7.93 3.26
CA VAL A 28 3.22 -7.55 2.31
C VAL A 28 3.79 -6.46 1.42
N VAL A 29 3.49 -6.51 0.13
CA VAL A 29 3.95 -5.49 -0.83
C VAL A 29 2.76 -4.81 -1.46
N CYS A 30 2.91 -3.52 -1.75
CA CYS A 30 2.01 -2.82 -2.64
C CYS A 30 2.45 -3.05 -4.09
N ASN A 31 1.51 -3.45 -4.96
CA ASN A 31 1.76 -3.65 -6.39
C ASN A 31 2.97 -4.59 -6.63
N LEU A 32 4.01 -4.09 -7.30
CA LEU A 32 5.29 -4.75 -7.44
C LEU A 32 6.32 -3.90 -6.70
N PRO A 33 7.09 -4.44 -5.74
CA PRO A 33 8.09 -3.67 -5.00
C PRO A 33 9.22 -3.22 -5.94
N PRO A 34 9.94 -2.13 -5.60
CA PRO A 34 11.01 -1.59 -6.45
C PRO A 34 12.29 -2.42 -6.49
N PHE A 35 12.38 -3.45 -5.65
CA PHE A 35 13.49 -4.39 -5.55
C PHE A 35 12.95 -5.76 -5.13
N ALA A 36 13.75 -6.81 -5.29
CA ALA A 36 13.36 -8.15 -4.88
C ALA A 36 13.15 -8.22 -3.36
N VAL A 37 12.02 -8.83 -2.95
CA VAL A 37 11.69 -9.04 -1.55
C VAL A 37 11.41 -10.52 -1.35
N GLU A 38 12.19 -11.16 -0.48
CA GLU A 38 12.02 -12.57 -0.18
C GLU A 38 10.85 -12.81 0.76
N ARG A 39 10.16 -13.95 0.56
CA ARG A 39 9.11 -14.46 1.45
C ARG A 39 7.94 -13.48 1.62
N VAL A 40 7.55 -12.82 0.52
CA VAL A 40 6.33 -12.00 0.46
C VAL A 40 5.11 -12.92 0.58
N ALA A 41 4.24 -12.64 1.55
CA ALA A 41 3.02 -13.41 1.78
C ALA A 41 1.97 -13.12 0.71
N PHE A 42 1.82 -11.86 0.32
CA PHE A 42 0.96 -11.44 -0.79
C PHE A 42 1.27 -10.00 -1.21
N SER A 43 0.88 -9.71 -2.45
CA SER A 43 0.84 -8.39 -3.06
C SER A 43 -0.59 -7.84 -3.02
N CYS A 44 -0.73 -6.61 -2.54
CA CYS A 44 -1.98 -5.87 -2.60
C CYS A 44 -2.06 -5.06 -3.90
N MET A 45 -3.19 -5.13 -4.62
CA MET A 45 -3.40 -4.36 -5.85
C MET A 45 -4.82 -3.79 -5.89
N VAL A 46 -4.95 -2.54 -6.37
CA VAL A 46 -6.23 -1.81 -6.38
C VAL A 46 -6.54 -1.05 -7.65
N ASP A 47 -5.64 -1.02 -8.64
CA ASP A 47 -5.76 -0.12 -9.79
C ASP A 47 -6.05 -0.87 -11.10
N PHE A 48 -6.87 -0.28 -11.97
CA PHE A 48 -7.15 -0.81 -13.31
C PHE A 48 -5.91 -0.82 -14.20
N LYS A 49 -5.02 0.18 -14.08
CA LYS A 49 -3.76 0.24 -14.84
C LYS A 49 -2.87 -0.98 -14.56
N MET A 50 -2.80 -1.40 -13.30
CA MET A 50 -2.07 -2.60 -12.91
C MET A 50 -2.69 -3.86 -13.55
N MET A 51 -4.02 -3.98 -13.51
CA MET A 51 -4.70 -5.12 -14.13
C MET A 51 -4.54 -5.16 -15.65
N LYS A 52 -4.60 -4.01 -16.30
CA LYS A 52 -4.35 -3.88 -17.75
C LYS A 52 -2.95 -4.37 -18.11
N ALA A 53 -1.93 -3.89 -17.42
CA ALA A 53 -0.54 -4.30 -17.68
C ALA A 53 -0.30 -5.80 -17.44
N LEU A 54 -0.91 -6.39 -16.42
CA LEU A 54 -0.86 -7.84 -16.18
C LEU A 54 -1.62 -8.63 -17.26
N THR A 55 -2.74 -8.10 -17.76
CA THR A 55 -3.55 -8.76 -18.79
C THR A 55 -2.83 -8.79 -20.13
N GLU A 56 -2.19 -7.67 -20.50
CA GLU A 56 -1.43 -7.52 -21.75
C GLU A 56 -0.03 -8.15 -21.66
N GLY A 57 0.43 -8.52 -20.46
CA GLY A 57 1.73 -9.16 -20.24
C GLY A 57 2.92 -8.20 -20.23
N SER A 58 2.69 -6.88 -20.24
CA SER A 58 3.74 -5.85 -20.13
C SER A 58 4.34 -5.77 -18.71
N LEU A 59 3.66 -6.37 -17.73
CA LEU A 59 4.14 -6.53 -16.37
C LEU A 59 3.80 -7.94 -15.87
N GLN A 60 4.64 -8.49 -15.00
CA GLN A 60 4.33 -9.71 -14.26
C GLN A 60 4.42 -9.45 -12.75
N ASN A 61 3.48 -10.03 -12.00
CA ASN A 61 3.52 -10.06 -10.55
C ASN A 61 3.63 -11.52 -10.08
N PRO A 62 4.76 -11.91 -9.45
CA PRO A 62 5.03 -13.29 -9.08
C PRO A 62 4.33 -13.73 -7.78
N TYR A 63 3.76 -12.79 -7.02
CA TYR A 63 3.22 -13.07 -5.69
C TYR A 63 1.78 -13.58 -5.73
N THR A 64 1.30 -14.10 -4.61
CA THR A 64 -0.13 -14.23 -4.32
C THR A 64 -0.79 -12.85 -4.22
N TRP A 65 -2.04 -12.69 -4.62
CA TRP A 65 -2.72 -11.40 -4.77
C TRP A 65 -3.88 -11.24 -3.79
N VAL A 66 -3.91 -10.10 -3.10
CA VAL A 66 -5.10 -9.57 -2.44
C VAL A 66 -5.60 -8.39 -3.27
N LEU A 67 -6.81 -8.52 -3.80
CA LEU A 67 -7.33 -7.65 -4.84
C LEU A 67 -8.44 -6.74 -4.33
N GLY A 68 -8.38 -5.45 -4.68
CA GLY A 68 -9.42 -4.49 -4.36
C GLY A 68 -10.63 -4.54 -5.32
N TYR A 69 -11.58 -3.62 -5.10
CA TYR A 69 -12.80 -3.53 -5.91
C TYR A 69 -12.55 -3.35 -7.42
N ARG A 70 -11.68 -2.42 -7.82
CA ARG A 70 -11.40 -2.20 -9.26
C ARG A 70 -10.79 -3.45 -9.92
N PRO A 71 -9.80 -4.13 -9.32
CA PRO A 71 -9.38 -5.44 -9.79
C PRO A 71 -10.48 -6.49 -9.85
N LYS A 72 -11.41 -6.55 -8.89
CA LYS A 72 -12.57 -7.45 -8.96
C LYS A 72 -13.40 -7.20 -10.22
N VAL A 73 -13.77 -5.93 -10.46
CA VAL A 73 -14.52 -5.52 -11.66
C VAL A 73 -13.76 -5.85 -12.94
N TRP A 74 -12.44 -5.66 -12.95
CA TRP A 74 -11.61 -6.05 -14.10
C TRP A 74 -11.67 -7.56 -14.36
N MET A 75 -11.53 -8.38 -13.31
CA MET A 75 -11.57 -9.84 -13.41
C MET A 75 -12.93 -10.35 -13.90
N GLU A 76 -14.03 -9.74 -13.45
CA GLU A 76 -15.40 -10.05 -13.90
C GLU A 76 -15.58 -9.75 -15.39
N ASN A 77 -15.02 -8.64 -15.88
CA ASN A 77 -15.08 -8.25 -17.29
C ASN A 77 -14.06 -8.98 -18.18
N ASN A 78 -13.09 -9.69 -17.61
CA ASN A 78 -12.02 -10.39 -18.33
C ASN A 78 -11.89 -11.85 -17.84
N PRO A 79 -12.90 -12.71 -18.10
CA PRO A 79 -12.97 -14.05 -17.51
C PRO A 79 -11.77 -14.94 -17.86
N GLY A 80 -11.21 -14.83 -19.07
CA GLY A 80 -10.00 -15.58 -19.45
C GLY A 80 -8.78 -15.19 -18.62
N PHE A 81 -8.60 -13.89 -18.35
CA PHE A 81 -7.53 -13.39 -17.48
C PHE A 81 -7.75 -13.83 -16.02
N HIS A 82 -9.00 -13.79 -15.55
CA HIS A 82 -9.36 -14.26 -14.22
C HIS A 82 -9.05 -15.74 -14.05
N MET A 83 -9.54 -16.60 -14.95
CA MET A 83 -9.29 -18.05 -14.89
C MET A 83 -7.78 -18.37 -14.91
N LYS A 84 -7.01 -17.70 -15.77
CA LYS A 84 -5.55 -17.89 -15.86
C LYS A 84 -4.82 -17.58 -14.55
N ASN A 85 -5.32 -16.63 -13.77
CA ASN A 85 -4.66 -16.16 -12.55
C ASN A 85 -5.38 -16.57 -11.26
N ALA A 86 -6.47 -17.34 -11.33
CA ALA A 86 -7.30 -17.69 -10.17
C ALA A 86 -6.48 -18.30 -9.03
N ALA A 87 -5.51 -19.17 -9.33
CA ALA A 87 -4.63 -19.77 -8.33
C ALA A 87 -3.70 -18.77 -7.60
N LYS A 88 -3.48 -17.58 -8.16
CA LYS A 88 -2.73 -16.49 -7.50
C LYS A 88 -3.62 -15.66 -6.60
N ILE A 89 -4.93 -15.66 -6.79
CA ILE A 89 -5.85 -14.78 -6.05
C ILE A 89 -6.14 -15.42 -4.70
N LYS A 90 -5.70 -14.75 -3.63
CA LYS A 90 -6.05 -15.13 -2.26
C LYS A 90 -7.47 -14.71 -1.92
N GLU A 91 -7.81 -13.45 -2.19
CA GLU A 91 -9.16 -12.92 -1.96
C GLU A 91 -9.40 -11.59 -2.69
N PHE A 92 -10.67 -11.25 -2.81
CA PHE A 92 -11.13 -9.91 -3.14
C PHE A 92 -11.58 -9.19 -1.86
N TYR A 93 -10.87 -8.15 -1.48
CA TYR A 93 -11.20 -7.30 -0.33
C TYR A 93 -11.84 -6.00 -0.83
N THR A 94 -13.14 -5.84 -0.64
CA THR A 94 -13.90 -4.71 -1.21
C THR A 94 -14.44 -3.74 -0.15
N VAL A 95 -13.90 -3.78 1.07
CA VAL A 95 -14.25 -2.81 2.11
C VAL A 95 -13.74 -1.43 1.69
N LEU A 96 -14.64 -0.45 1.73
CA LEU A 96 -14.34 0.95 1.46
C LEU A 96 -14.52 1.76 2.75
N PRO A 97 -13.43 2.24 3.38
CA PRO A 97 -13.54 2.98 4.63
C PRO A 97 -14.23 4.34 4.43
N GLU A 98 -15.07 4.77 5.36
CA GLU A 98 -15.90 5.97 5.22
C GLU A 98 -15.07 7.25 4.99
N TYR A 99 -13.89 7.34 5.59
CA TYR A 99 -12.98 8.48 5.45
C TYR A 99 -12.30 8.58 4.08
N THR A 100 -12.52 7.62 3.18
CA THR A 100 -12.05 7.69 1.80
C THR A 100 -12.99 8.51 0.89
N GLY A 101 -14.21 8.80 1.36
CA GLY A 101 -15.29 9.35 0.54
C GLY A 101 -16.27 8.26 0.08
N GLY A 102 -17.17 8.63 -0.84
CA GLY A 102 -18.23 7.74 -1.33
C GLY A 102 -18.01 7.27 -2.77
N GLY A 103 -18.60 6.12 -3.11
CA GLY A 103 -18.68 5.64 -4.49
C GLY A 103 -17.34 5.46 -5.19
N GLY A 104 -17.30 5.76 -6.50
CA GLY A 104 -16.10 5.62 -7.33
C GLY A 104 -14.93 6.53 -6.90
N GLU A 105 -15.23 7.68 -6.30
CA GLU A 105 -14.22 8.59 -5.76
C GLU A 105 -13.51 7.96 -4.55
N GLY A 106 -14.26 7.32 -3.64
CA GLY A 106 -13.68 6.62 -2.50
C GLY A 106 -12.64 5.58 -2.92
N TYR A 107 -12.98 4.73 -3.89
CA TYR A 107 -12.02 3.76 -4.45
C TYR A 107 -10.82 4.41 -5.14
N THR A 108 -10.96 5.65 -5.62
CA THR A 108 -9.85 6.42 -6.22
C THR A 108 -8.93 7.02 -5.17
N ASN A 109 -9.49 7.49 -4.06
CA ASN A 109 -8.74 8.03 -2.93
C ASN A 109 -8.02 6.92 -2.14
N PHE A 110 -8.57 5.70 -2.15
CA PHE A 110 -8.02 4.53 -1.48
C PHE A 110 -6.91 3.85 -2.29
N ASN A 111 -5.74 4.49 -2.32
CA ASN A 111 -4.56 3.96 -2.98
C ASN A 111 -4.10 2.60 -2.40
N CYS A 112 -3.17 1.95 -3.10
CA CYS A 112 -2.67 0.62 -2.74
C CYS A 112 -2.00 0.56 -1.35
N GLY A 113 -1.32 1.62 -0.91
CA GLY A 113 -0.73 1.70 0.42
C GLY A 113 -1.79 1.75 1.53
N HIS A 114 -2.84 2.57 1.35
CA HIS A 114 -3.99 2.60 2.26
C HIS A 114 -4.68 1.24 2.31
N PHE A 115 -4.94 0.65 1.14
CA PHE A 115 -5.58 -0.64 1.01
C PHE A 115 -4.81 -1.74 1.74
N ALA A 116 -3.50 -1.84 1.51
CA ALA A 116 -2.66 -2.83 2.18
C ALA A 116 -2.68 -2.64 3.70
N THR A 117 -2.54 -1.39 4.16
CA THR A 117 -2.53 -1.06 5.59
C THR A 117 -3.86 -1.42 6.25
N HIS A 118 -4.97 -1.01 5.65
CA HIS A 118 -6.31 -1.28 6.14
C HIS A 118 -6.64 -2.77 6.12
N TYR A 119 -6.36 -3.47 5.02
CA TYR A 119 -6.59 -4.91 4.92
C TYR A 119 -5.80 -5.66 5.99
N VAL A 120 -4.51 -5.33 6.18
CA VAL A 120 -3.68 -5.95 7.21
C VAL A 120 -4.22 -5.67 8.61
N ALA A 121 -4.54 -4.40 8.93
CA ALA A 121 -5.07 -4.05 10.24
C ALA A 121 -6.41 -4.73 10.52
N ASN A 122 -7.31 -4.77 9.53
CA ASN A 122 -8.66 -5.32 9.69
C ASN A 122 -8.71 -6.86 9.69
N LYS A 123 -7.96 -7.54 8.81
CA LYS A 123 -8.06 -8.99 8.60
C LYS A 123 -6.95 -9.78 9.27
N ILE A 124 -5.75 -9.23 9.37
CA ILE A 124 -4.58 -9.91 9.95
C ILE A 124 -4.42 -9.54 11.44
N GLN A 125 -4.86 -8.34 11.82
CA GLN A 125 -4.87 -7.81 13.19
C GLN A 125 -3.53 -8.05 13.91
N PRO A 126 -2.40 -7.60 13.35
CA PRO A 126 -1.11 -7.69 14.04
C PRO A 126 -1.03 -6.67 15.17
N ASP A 127 -0.14 -6.91 16.14
CA ASP A 127 0.17 -5.93 17.18
C ASP A 127 0.89 -4.71 16.59
N ARG A 128 1.69 -4.93 15.53
CA ARG A 128 2.53 -3.89 14.91
C ARG A 128 2.50 -3.96 13.38
N ILE A 129 2.35 -2.80 12.74
CA ILE A 129 2.45 -2.63 11.30
C ILE A 129 3.61 -1.67 10.99
N HIS A 130 4.61 -2.17 10.29
CA HIS A 130 5.73 -1.38 9.79
C HIS A 130 5.46 -0.91 8.37
N LEU A 131 5.52 0.40 8.15
CA LEU A 131 5.26 1.07 6.88
C LEU A 131 6.57 1.57 6.27
N TRP A 132 6.97 1.00 5.14
CA TRP A 132 8.21 1.33 4.41
C TRP A 132 7.89 2.00 3.08
N GLY A 133 8.45 3.18 2.78
CA GLY A 133 8.19 3.86 1.51
C GLY A 133 6.82 4.54 1.44
N PHE A 134 6.32 5.04 2.56
CA PHE A 134 5.04 5.76 2.68
C PHE A 134 5.28 7.28 2.76
N ASP A 135 6.09 7.79 1.83
CA ASP A 135 6.67 9.15 1.89
C ASP A 135 5.60 10.25 1.93
N SER A 136 4.44 10.06 1.30
CA SER A 136 3.39 11.07 1.28
C SER A 136 2.83 11.45 2.67
N ILE A 137 3.06 10.59 3.68
CA ILE A 137 2.71 10.89 5.08
C ILE A 137 3.75 11.85 5.71
N MET A 138 5.01 11.72 5.28
CA MET A 138 6.18 12.38 5.86
C MET A 138 6.63 13.61 5.06
N ASP A 139 6.35 13.66 3.77
CA ASP A 139 6.82 14.64 2.81
C ASP A 139 5.74 15.03 1.80
N PHE A 140 6.00 16.06 1.01
CA PHE A 140 5.22 16.40 -0.18
C PHE A 140 5.63 15.57 -1.42
N ASP A 141 6.30 14.44 -1.21
CA ASP A 141 6.65 13.50 -2.26
C ASP A 141 5.56 12.43 -2.40
N ILE A 142 4.94 12.38 -3.59
CA ILE A 142 3.96 11.36 -3.96
C ILE A 142 4.47 10.43 -5.08
N ARG A 143 5.76 10.53 -5.43
CA ARG A 143 6.36 9.72 -6.50
C ARG A 143 6.37 8.26 -6.07
N SER A 144 6.01 7.40 -7.01
CA SER A 144 6.02 5.96 -6.82
C SER A 144 7.00 5.33 -7.79
N ARG A 145 7.76 4.34 -7.34
CA ARG A 145 8.54 3.48 -8.24
C ARG A 145 7.66 2.69 -9.22
N THR A 146 6.37 2.55 -8.94
CA THR A 146 5.41 2.01 -9.91
C THR A 146 5.30 2.92 -11.15
N ASP A 147 5.58 4.21 -11.03
CA ASP A 147 5.51 5.17 -12.15
C ASP A 147 6.51 4.83 -13.27
N PHE A 148 7.60 4.09 -12.99
CA PHE A 148 8.53 3.60 -14.02
C PHE A 148 7.88 2.62 -15.02
N TYR A 149 6.83 1.93 -14.60
CA TYR A 149 6.13 0.94 -15.41
C TYR A 149 4.70 1.38 -15.76
N LEU A 150 4.10 2.23 -14.92
CA LEU A 150 2.73 2.73 -15.05
C LEU A 150 2.69 4.24 -14.80
N ASN A 151 2.92 5.02 -15.86
CA ASN A 151 2.97 6.48 -15.77
C ASN A 151 1.71 7.08 -15.09
N SER A 152 1.98 8.03 -14.20
CA SER A 152 0.98 8.79 -13.46
C SER A 152 1.37 10.28 -13.45
N ASP A 153 0.38 11.17 -13.44
CA ASP A 153 0.65 12.60 -13.30
C ASP A 153 1.09 12.92 -11.87
N ARG A 154 2.24 13.59 -11.74
CA ARG A 154 2.87 14.04 -10.49
C ARG A 154 3.13 15.55 -10.51
N GLY A 155 2.46 16.29 -11.38
CA GLY A 155 2.50 17.75 -11.43
C GLY A 155 2.06 18.39 -10.11
N GLY A 156 2.51 19.64 -9.85
CA GLY A 156 2.35 20.31 -8.56
C GLY A 156 0.93 20.32 -7.99
N MET A 157 -0.07 20.70 -8.81
CA MET A 157 -1.48 20.71 -8.38
C MET A 157 -2.00 19.33 -7.98
N ASN A 158 -1.62 18.28 -8.72
CA ASN A 158 -2.02 16.91 -8.40
C ASN A 158 -1.31 16.39 -7.15
N THR A 159 -0.03 16.74 -6.97
CA THR A 159 0.75 16.42 -5.77
C THR A 159 0.13 17.01 -4.52
N GLU A 160 -0.24 18.30 -4.56
CA GLU A 160 -0.90 18.96 -3.43
C GLU A 160 -2.22 18.27 -3.08
N ARG A 161 -3.12 18.13 -4.05
CA ARG A 161 -4.44 17.50 -3.86
C ARG A 161 -4.31 16.07 -3.32
N LEU A 162 -3.47 15.23 -3.94
CA LEU A 162 -3.30 13.83 -3.55
C LEU A 162 -2.68 13.71 -2.16
N SER A 163 -1.67 14.52 -1.84
CA SER A 163 -1.03 14.49 -0.51
C SER A 163 -2.03 14.82 0.61
N GLY A 164 -2.90 15.82 0.41
CA GLY A 164 -3.96 16.17 1.35
C GLY A 164 -4.97 15.02 1.54
N THR A 165 -5.47 14.46 0.44
CA THR A 165 -6.39 13.32 0.48
C THR A 165 -5.79 12.10 1.16
N TRP A 166 -4.56 11.71 0.79
CA TRP A 166 -3.92 10.50 1.31
C TRP A 166 -3.60 10.62 2.80
N ARG A 167 -3.15 11.80 3.25
CA ARG A 167 -2.93 12.06 4.68
C ARG A 167 -4.23 11.97 5.49
N LYS A 168 -5.35 12.46 4.95
CA LYS A 168 -6.68 12.29 5.57
C LYS A 168 -7.05 10.83 5.70
N VAL A 169 -6.83 10.03 4.66
CA VAL A 169 -7.12 8.59 4.66
C VAL A 169 -6.26 7.84 5.68
N PHE A 170 -4.95 8.07 5.73
CA PHE A 170 -4.09 7.46 6.75
C PHE A 170 -4.49 7.84 8.17
N ASN A 171 -4.83 9.11 8.41
CA ASN A 171 -5.32 9.53 9.73
C ASN A 171 -6.64 8.80 10.11
N GLY A 172 -7.51 8.53 9.14
CA GLY A 172 -8.68 7.67 9.32
C GLY A 172 -8.30 6.25 9.74
N ILE A 173 -7.38 5.61 9.01
CA ILE A 173 -6.86 4.27 9.31
C ILE A 173 -6.28 4.21 10.74
N PHE A 174 -5.42 5.16 11.10
CA PHE A 174 -4.78 5.15 12.42
C PHE A 174 -5.79 5.32 13.57
N LYS A 175 -6.88 6.07 13.36
CA LYS A 175 -7.96 6.23 14.33
C LYS A 175 -8.86 5.00 14.42
N GLU A 176 -9.17 4.38 13.28
CA GLU A 176 -9.99 3.17 13.22
C GLU A 176 -9.31 2.00 13.95
N PHE A 177 -8.01 1.80 13.71
CA PHE A 177 -7.23 0.73 14.32
C PHE A 177 -6.34 1.24 15.47
N LYS A 178 -6.96 1.92 16.44
CA LYS A 178 -6.26 2.55 17.58
C LYS A 178 -5.42 1.57 18.41
N ASP A 179 -5.78 0.30 18.43
CA ASP A 179 -5.10 -0.75 19.20
C ASP A 179 -3.89 -1.36 18.45
N THR A 180 -3.71 -1.02 17.17
CA THR A 180 -2.54 -1.43 16.37
C THR A 180 -1.46 -0.36 16.43
N GLN A 181 -0.22 -0.76 16.73
CA GLN A 181 0.92 0.16 16.64
C GLN A 181 1.39 0.26 15.19
N PHE A 182 1.42 1.48 14.65
CA PHE A 182 1.98 1.78 13.34
C PHE A 182 3.40 2.35 13.51
N ILE A 183 4.35 1.83 12.73
CA ILE A 183 5.74 2.31 12.71
C ILE A 183 6.05 2.78 11.29
N ILE A 184 6.25 4.08 11.11
CA ILE A 184 6.65 4.67 9.83
C ILE A 184 8.17 4.75 9.80
N HIS A 185 8.80 4.10 8.82
CA HIS A 185 10.25 4.16 8.65
C HIS A 185 10.61 5.28 7.68
N HIS A 186 11.41 6.24 8.15
CA HIS A 186 11.80 7.42 7.38
C HIS A 186 13.17 7.96 7.83
N THR A 187 13.74 8.91 7.10
CA THR A 187 15.02 9.56 7.45
C THR A 187 14.89 10.71 8.45
N HIS A 188 13.65 11.08 8.82
CA HIS A 188 13.35 12.14 9.78
C HIS A 188 11.97 11.92 10.42
N ASN A 189 11.70 12.62 11.52
CA ASN A 189 10.43 12.53 12.27
C ASN A 189 9.41 13.64 11.95
N ASN A 190 9.61 14.42 10.89
CA ASN A 190 8.76 15.55 10.49
C ASN A 190 7.44 15.15 9.80
N ILE A 191 6.60 14.36 10.47
CA ILE A 191 5.30 13.91 9.95
C ILE A 191 4.37 15.09 9.61
N LYS A 192 3.61 14.97 8.51
CA LYS A 192 2.75 16.06 7.97
C LYS A 192 1.29 15.95 8.40
N ILE A 193 1.02 15.18 9.45
CA ILE A 193 -0.27 15.07 10.13
C ILE A 193 -0.05 15.21 11.63
N ALA A 194 -1.09 15.60 12.37
CA ALA A 194 -1.06 15.51 13.83
C ALA A 194 -0.81 14.06 14.23
N LYS A 195 0.32 13.77 14.88
CA LYS A 195 0.79 12.41 15.15
C LYS A 195 -0.14 11.70 16.14
N PRO A 196 -0.84 10.62 15.75
CA PRO A 196 -1.59 9.81 16.70
C PRO A 196 -0.67 9.12 17.73
N GLU A 197 -1.24 8.69 18.86
CA GLU A 197 -0.48 7.99 19.92
C GLU A 197 0.04 6.64 19.44
N ASN A 198 -0.76 5.90 18.68
CA ASN A 198 -0.42 4.60 18.10
C ASN A 198 0.46 4.70 16.84
N VAL A 199 1.07 5.86 16.57
CA VAL A 199 2.00 6.06 15.45
C VAL A 199 3.38 6.43 15.99
N GLU A 200 4.36 5.58 15.67
CA GLU A 200 5.78 5.80 15.91
C GLU A 200 6.49 6.10 14.58
N ILE A 201 7.52 6.95 14.63
CA ILE A 201 8.38 7.20 13.49
C ILE A 201 9.78 6.67 13.82
N SER A 202 10.22 5.66 13.10
CA SER A 202 11.57 5.12 13.21
C SER A 202 12.48 5.91 12.26
N VAL A 203 13.43 6.65 12.84
CA VAL A 203 14.39 7.46 12.08
C VAL A 203 15.58 6.59 11.67
N GLU A 204 15.64 6.28 10.38
CA GLU A 204 16.61 5.42 9.75
C GLU A 204 17.81 6.20 9.21
N LYS A 205 18.98 5.55 9.20
CA LYS A 205 20.19 6.09 8.56
C LYS A 205 20.16 5.76 7.06
N VAL A 206 20.61 6.70 6.24
CA VAL A 206 20.76 6.55 4.78
C VAL A 206 22.06 5.85 4.45
#